data_AF-A0A7D9I8S7-F1
#
_entry.id   AF-A0A7D9I8S7-F1
#
_cell.length_a   1.000
_cell.length_b   1.000
_cell.length_c   1.000
_cell.angle_alpha   90.00
_cell.angle_beta   90.00
_cell.angle_gamma   90.00
#
_symmetry.space_group_name_H-M   'P 1'
#
loop_
_entity.id
_entity.type
_entity.pdbx_description
1 polymer ?
#
loop_
_entity_poly.entity_id
_entity_poly.type
_entity_poly.pdbx_seq_one_letter_code
_entity_poly.pdbx_strand_id
1 'polypeptide(L)' 'GGVINGSMLALELMGRDYGGNGGVIINTGSDTGIKAYMSMIPIYSSTKAAVVHFSRCIAQ' A
#
# COMPACT_ATOMS: atom_id res chain seq x y z
N GLY A 1 9.32 -8.66 5.28
CA GLY A 1 8.43 -7.49 5.38
C GLY A 1 7.40 -7.53 4.26
N GLY A 2 6.21 -6.94 4.46
CA GLY A 2 5.16 -6.82 3.44
C GLY A 2 5.02 -5.39 2.92
N VAL A 3 4.16 -5.17 1.92
CA VAL A 3 3.97 -3.87 1.24
C VAL A 3 3.72 -2.71 2.22
N ILE A 4 2.83 -2.91 3.20
CA ILE A 4 2.48 -1.89 4.19
C ILE A 4 3.69 -1.55 5.08
N ASN A 5 4.33 -2.55 5.70
CA ASN A 5 5.52 -2.31 6.53
C ASN A 5 6.68 -1.69 5.74
N GLY A 6 6.88 -2.11 4.49
CA GLY A 6 7.88 -1.51 3.61
C GLY A 6 7.59 -0.04 3.32
N SER A 7 6.31 0.31 3.13
CA SER A 7 5.89 1.70 2.95
C SER A 7 6.09 2.53 4.22
N MET A 8 5.79 1.98 5.40
CA MET A 8 6.02 2.68 6.68
C MET A 8 7.51 2.95 6.90
N LEU A 9 8.36 1.95 6.65
CA LEU A 9 9.82 2.13 6.71
C LEU A 9 10.30 3.18 5.69
N ALA A 10 9.74 3.17 4.48
CA ALA A 10 10.06 4.16 3.47
C ALA A 10 9.63 5.58 3.90
N LEU A 11 8.49 5.72 4.59
CA LEU A 11 8.06 7.00 5.19
C LEU A 11 9.02 7.48 6.28
N GLU A 12 9.47 6.58 7.17
CA GLU A 12 10.44 6.93 8.21
C GLU A 12 11.80 7.36 7.63
N LEU A 13 12.25 6.71 6.56
CA LEU A 13 13.56 6.99 5.97
C LEU A 13 13.54 8.16 4.96
N MET A 14 12.44 8.36 4.24
CA MET A 14 12.34 9.37 3.17
C MET A 14 11.50 10.59 3.57
N GLY A 15 10.63 10.48 4.57
CA GLY A 15 9.68 11.53 4.94
C GLY A 15 10.38 12.81 5.40
N ARG A 16 9.92 13.95 4.88
CA ARG A 16 10.49 15.26 5.25
C ARG A 16 10.28 15.60 6.72
N ASP A 17 9.17 15.14 7.29
CA ASP A 17 8.88 15.26 8.72
C ASP A 17 9.85 14.45 9.60
N TYR A 18 10.55 13.48 9.01
CA TYR A 18 11.58 12.67 9.65
C TYR A 18 13.01 13.08 9.23
N GLY A 19 13.17 14.24 8.59
CA GLY A 19 14.47 14.75 8.14
C GLY A 19 14.98 14.14 6.82
N GLY A 20 14.16 13.35 6.13
CA GLY A 20 14.44 12.85 4.78
C GLY A 20 14.21 13.91 3.69
N ASN A 21 14.56 13.57 2.44
CA ASN A 21 14.45 14.49 1.29
C ASN A 21 13.11 14.41 0.54
N GLY A 22 12.17 13.60 1.03
CA GLY A 22 10.98 13.15 0.29
C GLY A 22 11.31 12.00 -0.66
N GLY A 23 10.27 11.52 -1.36
CA GLY A 23 10.40 10.42 -2.30
C GLY A 23 9.04 9.99 -2.86
N VAL A 24 9.03 8.95 -3.67
CA VAL A 24 7.81 8.34 -4.23
C VAL A 24 7.77 6.87 -3.81
N ILE A 25 6.65 6.44 -3.24
CA ILE A 25 6.38 5.04 -2.89
C ILE A 25 5.42 4.46 -3.94
N ILE A 26 5.77 3.31 -4.52
CA ILE A 26 4.93 2.60 -5.49
C ILE A 26 4.51 1.27 -4.89
N ASN A 27 3.21 1.11 -4.63
CA ASN A 27 2.64 -0.10 -4.07
C ASN A 27 1.96 -0.94 -5.16
N THR A 28 2.40 -2.18 -5.33
CA THR A 28 1.80 -3.11 -6.30
C THR A 28 0.46 -3.65 -5.80
N GLY A 29 -0.64 -3.10 -6.34
CA GLY A 29 -2.02 -3.54 -6.10
C GLY A 29 -2.45 -4.76 -6.92
N SER A 30 -3.77 -4.88 -7.11
CA SER A 30 -4.44 -5.81 -8.02
C SER A 30 -5.83 -5.25 -8.32
N ASP A 31 -6.34 -5.45 -9.54
CA ASP A 31 -7.72 -5.10 -9.90
C ASP A 31 -8.74 -5.80 -8.99
N THR A 32 -8.44 -7.02 -8.55
CA THR A 32 -9.26 -7.80 -7.60
C THR A 32 -9.41 -7.13 -6.24
N GLY A 33 -8.52 -6.20 -5.87
CA GLY A 33 -8.59 -5.40 -4.65
C GLY A 33 -9.46 -4.16 -4.77
N ILE A 34 -9.90 -3.81 -5.99
CA ILE A 34 -10.84 -2.71 -6.26
C ILE A 34 -12.24 -3.28 -6.48
N LYS A 35 -12.32 -4.37 -7.23
CA LYS A 35 -13.58 -5.05 -7.55
C LYS A 35 -13.41 -6.54 -7.29
N ALA A 36 -14.23 -7.05 -6.38
CA ALA A 36 -14.23 -8.47 -6.01
C ALA A 36 -14.92 -9.30 -7.10
N TYR A 37 -14.32 -9.38 -8.29
CA TYR A 37 -14.84 -10.19 -9.39
C TYR A 37 -14.66 -11.69 -9.15
N MET A 38 -13.69 -12.08 -8.32
CA MET A 38 -13.36 -13.47 -8.07
C MET A 38 -13.67 -13.85 -6.63
N SER A 39 -14.89 -14.32 -6.39
CA SER A 39 -15.29 -14.94 -5.11
C SER A 39 -14.45 -16.18 -4.75
N MET A 40 -13.65 -16.69 -5.69
CA MET A 40 -12.78 -17.86 -5.52
C MET A 40 -11.50 -17.56 -4.72
N ILE A 41 -11.09 -16.28 -4.64
CA ILE A 41 -9.85 -15.86 -3.95
C ILE A 41 -10.09 -14.70 -2.96
N PRO A 42 -11.00 -14.90 -1.97
CA PRO A 42 -11.44 -13.81 -1.09
C PRO A 42 -10.31 -13.27 -0.23
N ILE A 43 -9.43 -14.13 0.29
CA ILE A 43 -8.28 -13.71 1.11
C ILE A 43 -7.32 -12.85 0.28
N TYR A 44 -6.95 -13.30 -0.92
CA TYR A 44 -6.08 -12.52 -1.81
C TYR A 44 -6.70 -11.16 -2.15
N SER A 45 -7.97 -11.14 -2.54
CA SER A 45 -8.69 -9.91 -2.86
C SER A 45 -8.74 -8.95 -1.68
N SER A 46 -9.02 -9.45 -0.46
CA SER A 46 -8.98 -8.65 0.77
C SER A 46 -7.59 -8.09 1.07
N THR A 47 -6.53 -8.89 0.92
CA THR A 47 -5.15 -8.39 1.13
C THR A 47 -4.77 -7.32 0.11
N LYS A 48 -5.19 -7.46 -1.15
CA LYS A 48 -4.94 -6.45 -2.19
C LYS A 48 -5.81 -5.22 -2.02
N ALA A 49 -7.05 -5.36 -1.53
CA ALA A 49 -7.88 -4.24 -1.12
C ALA A 49 -7.19 -3.44 0.00
N ALA A 50 -6.64 -4.11 1.02
CA ALA A 50 -5.90 -3.45 2.08
C ALA A 50 -4.72 -2.61 1.54
N VAL A 51 -3.92 -3.14 0.60
CA VAL A 51 -2.83 -2.39 -0.05
C VAL A 51 -3.35 -1.18 -0.82
N VAL A 52 -4.44 -1.35 -1.57
CA VAL A 52 -5.07 -0.30 -2.38
C VAL A 52 -5.64 0.82 -1.51
N HIS A 53 -6.32 0.50 -0.41
CA HIS A 53 -6.84 1.49 0.54
C HIS A 53 -5.70 2.19 1.30
N PHE A 54 -4.73 1.44 1.82
CA PHE A 54 -3.56 1.99 2.49
C PHE A 54 -2.83 3.00 1.61
N SER A 55 -2.60 2.68 0.34
CA SER A 55 -1.92 3.58 -0.61
C SER A 55 -2.64 4.92 -0.79
N ARG A 56 -3.97 4.95 -0.65
CA ARG A 56 -4.74 6.20 -0.66
C ARG A 56 -4.60 6.96 0.65
N CYS A 57 -4.73 6.28 1.78
CA CYS A 57 -4.64 6.91 3.09
C CYS A 57 -3.28 7.57 3.35
N ILE A 58 -2.18 6.95 2.91
CA ILE A 58 -0.84 7.52 3.14
C ILE A 58 -0.44 8.62 2.15
N ALA A 59 -1.17 8.76 1.05
CA ALA A 59 -0.91 9.77 0.04
C ALA A 59 -1.60 11.11 0.38
N GLN A 60 -2.44 11.14 1.43
CA GLN A 60 -3.08 12.33 1.98
C GLN A 60 -2.12 13.04 2.94
#